data_AF-A0A3G2JMC6-F1
#
_entry.id   AF-A0A3G2JMC6-F1
#
_cell.length_a   1.000
_cell.length_b   1.000
_cell.length_c   1.000
_cell.angle_alpha   90.00
_cell.angle_beta   90.00
_cell.angle_gamma   90.00
#
_symmetry.space_group_name_H-M   'P 1'
#
loop_
_entity.id
_entity.type
_entity.pdbx_description
1 polymer ?
#
loop_
_entity_poly.entity_id
_entity_poly.type
_entity_poly.pdbx_seq_one_letter_code
_entity_poly.pdbx_strand_id
1 'polypeptide(L)'
;MHALPDGEAELSLVLRLPWEDVARLGQEAGRLASQMQRPVTLDEAVSYRLRSTRPPASHAKPAGEQPTPVTPGAAVTSLPRISGTA
;
A
#
# COMPACT_ATOMS: atom_id res chain seq x y z
N MET A 1 14.05 1.51 13.08
CA MET A 1 12.65 1.07 13.24
C MET A 1 12.41 0.90 14.73
N HIS A 2 11.45 1.60 15.31
CA HIS A 2 11.06 1.41 16.70
C HIS A 2 9.54 1.33 16.81
N ALA A 3 9.04 0.46 17.67
CA ALA A 3 7.60 0.37 17.94
C ALA A 3 7.20 1.47 18.93
N LEU A 4 6.03 2.05 18.73
CA LEU A 4 5.42 3.02 19.63
C LEU A 4 4.48 2.31 20.64
N PRO A 5 4.23 2.93 21.81
CA PRO A 5 3.41 2.33 22.87
C PRO A 5 1.94 2.09 22.50
N ASP A 6 1.45 2.77 21.46
CA ASP A 6 0.10 2.63 20.90
C ASP A 6 -0.05 1.41 19.99
N GLY A 7 1.03 0.66 19.77
CA GLY A 7 1.06 -0.47 18.84
C GLY A 7 1.42 -0.07 17.41
N GLU A 8 1.81 1.18 17.17
CA GLU A 8 2.35 1.62 15.87
C GLU A 8 3.88 1.45 15.79
N ALA A 9 4.47 1.81 14.65
CA ALA A 9 5.92 1.75 14.47
C ALA A 9 6.43 2.94 13.64
N GLU A 10 7.54 3.53 14.07
CA GLU A 10 8.22 4.60 13.34
C GLU A 10 9.35 4.04 12.47
N LEU A 11 9.38 4.51 11.22
CA LEU A 11 10.35 4.14 10.20
C LEU A 11 10.98 5.40 9.57
N SER A 12 12.31 5.53 9.65
CA SER A 12 13.07 6.57 8.94
C SER A 12 13.72 5.96 7.70
N LEU A 13 13.44 6.54 6.52
CA LEU A 13 13.97 6.07 5.24
C LEU A 13 14.69 7.20 4.52
N VAL A 14 15.84 6.90 3.90
CA VAL A 14 16.50 7.80 2.95
C VAL A 14 16.30 7.24 1.55
N LEU A 15 15.56 7.96 0.72
CA LEU A 15 15.24 7.57 -0.65
C LEU A 15 15.99 8.46 -1.63
N ARG A 16 16.52 7.85 -2.70
CA ARG A 16 17.04 8.58 -3.86
C ARG A 16 15.95 8.57 -4.93
N LEU A 17 15.35 9.72 -5.15
CA LEU A 17 14.31 9.89 -6.16
C LEU A 17 14.88 10.64 -7.37
N PRO A 18 14.53 10.23 -8.60
CA PRO A 18 14.86 10.99 -9.79
C PRO A 18 14.07 12.31 -9.79
N TRP A 19 14.61 13.34 -10.44
CA TRP A 19 14.03 14.68 -10.39
C TRP A 19 12.65 14.75 -11.06
N GLU A 20 12.41 13.89 -12.04
CA GLU A 20 11.14 13.74 -12.75
C GLU A 20 10.01 13.32 -11.80
N ASP A 21 10.30 12.41 -10.86
CA ASP A 21 9.32 11.98 -9.86
C ASP A 21 9.05 13.08 -8.84
N VAL A 22 10.08 13.84 -8.44
CA VAL A 22 9.91 15.02 -7.57
C VAL A 22 9.02 16.07 -8.26
N ALA A 23 9.24 16.32 -9.55
CA ALA A 23 8.42 17.25 -10.33
C ALA A 23 6.95 16.79 -10.40
N ARG A 24 6.70 15.49 -10.61
CA ARG A 24 5.34 14.93 -10.60
C ARG A 24 4.65 15.09 -9.24
N LEU A 25 5.37 14.92 -8.13
CA LEU A 25 4.83 15.18 -6.80
C LEU A 25 4.48 16.66 -6.62
N GLY A 26 5.29 17.58 -7.14
CA GLY A 26 5.00 19.01 -7.16
C GLY A 26 3.73 19.36 -7.97
N GLN A 27 3.54 18.73 -9.13
CA GLN A 27 2.32 18.90 -9.94
C GLN A 27 1.08 18.43 -9.18
N GLU A 28 1.18 17.29 -8.48
CA GLU A 28 0.09 16.77 -7.66
C GLU A 28 -0.25 17.70 -6.49
N ALA A 29 0.77 18.30 -5.86
CA ALA A 29 0.56 19.31 -4.84
C ALA A 29 -0.17 20.55 -5.41
N GLY A 30 0.21 21.03 -6.59
CA GLY A 30 -0.50 22.13 -7.26
C GLY A 30 -1.96 21.80 -7.61
N ARG A 31 -2.20 20.56 -8.05
CA ARG A 31 -3.56 20.04 -8.29
C ARG A 31 -4.39 20.04 -7.01
N LEU A 32 -3.84 19.51 -5.91
CA LEU A 32 -4.52 19.47 -4.61
C LEU A 32 -4.74 20.88 -4.06
N ALA A 33 -3.79 21.80 -4.23
CA ALA A 33 -3.94 23.21 -3.83
C ALA A 33 -5.13 23.88 -4.54
N SER A 34 -5.26 23.62 -5.84
CA SER A 34 -6.35 24.15 -6.66
C SER A 34 -7.71 23.58 -6.23
N GLN A 35 -7.77 22.28 -5.90
CA GLN A 35 -8.99 21.62 -5.44
C GLN A 35 -9.42 22.09 -4.05
N MET A 36 -8.46 22.24 -3.13
CA MET A 36 -8.71 22.65 -1.75
C MET A 36 -8.82 24.17 -1.59
N GLN A 37 -8.55 24.93 -2.65
CA GLN A 37 -8.47 26.40 -2.66
C GLN A 37 -7.60 26.97 -1.53
N ARG A 38 -6.56 26.24 -1.15
CA ARG A 38 -5.61 26.62 -0.10
C ARG A 38 -4.21 26.15 -0.47
N PRO A 39 -3.15 26.82 0.01
CA PRO A 39 -1.80 26.27 -0.09
C PRO A 39 -1.73 24.91 0.64
N VAL A 40 -1.15 23.91 -0.02
CA VAL A 40 -0.92 22.56 0.54
C VAL A 40 0.57 22.22 0.44
N THR A 41 1.07 21.47 1.41
CA THR A 41 2.47 21.05 1.43
C THR A 41 2.68 19.80 0.57
N LEU A 42 3.95 19.53 0.21
CA LEU A 42 4.30 18.31 -0.53
C LEU A 42 3.94 17.04 0.27
N ASP A 43 4.19 17.06 1.57
CA ASP A 43 3.85 15.96 2.48
C ASP A 43 2.33 15.70 2.50
N GLU A 44 1.52 16.76 2.53
CA GLU A 44 0.06 16.64 2.48
C GLU A 44 -0.42 16.05 1.15
N ALA A 45 0.16 16.48 0.02
CA ALA A 45 -0.13 15.94 -1.29
C ALA A 45 0.27 14.47 -1.43
N VAL A 46 1.43 14.09 -0.89
CA VAL A 46 1.89 12.69 -0.83
C VAL A 46 0.95 11.86 0.03
N SER A 47 0.61 12.34 1.22
CA SER A 47 -0.30 11.66 2.15
C SER A 47 -1.70 11.49 1.54
N TYR A 48 -2.21 12.50 0.85
CA TYR A 48 -3.46 12.43 0.11
C TYR A 48 -3.37 11.36 -1.00
N ARG A 49 -2.34 11.43 -1.85
CA ARG A 49 -2.13 10.47 -2.93
C ARG A 49 -2.02 9.04 -2.39
N LEU A 50 -1.20 8.79 -1.37
CA LEU A 50 -1.05 7.47 -0.76
C LEU A 50 -2.38 6.93 -0.21
N ARG A 51 -3.20 7.77 0.43
CA ARG A 51 -4.52 7.38 0.92
C ARG A 51 -5.53 7.14 -0.22
N SER A 52 -5.50 7.96 -1.26
CA SER A 52 -6.41 7.86 -2.41
C SER A 52 -6.05 6.76 -3.40
N THR A 53 -4.76 6.43 -3.57
CA THR A 53 -4.29 5.36 -4.47
C THR A 53 -4.17 4.00 -3.78
N ARG A 54 -4.37 3.92 -2.46
CA ARG A 54 -4.35 2.65 -1.74
C ARG A 54 -5.54 1.79 -2.24
N PRO A 55 -5.29 0.62 -2.85
CA PRO A 55 -6.35 -0.39 -3.01
C PRO A 55 -6.95 -0.67 -1.62
N PRO A 56 -8.26 -0.96 -1.50
CA PRO A 56 -8.89 -1.19 -0.20
C PRO A 56 -8.03 -2.18 0.60
N ALA A 57 -7.54 -1.72 1.75
CA ALA A 57 -6.63 -2.49 2.56
C ALA A 57 -7.31 -3.80 2.97
N SER A 58 -6.84 -4.92 2.40
CA SER A 58 -7.16 -6.26 2.87
C SER A 58 -6.43 -6.45 4.20
N HIS A 59 -7.00 -5.89 5.26
CA HIS A 59 -6.56 -6.21 6.62
C HIS A 59 -6.80 -7.71 6.79
N ALA A 60 -5.73 -8.48 7.04
CA ALA A 60 -5.89 -9.83 7.54
C ALA A 60 -6.66 -9.72 8.85
N LYS A 61 -7.97 -10.05 8.81
CA LYS A 61 -8.79 -10.20 10.00
C LYS A 61 -8.00 -11.13 10.95
N PRO A 62 -7.68 -10.72 12.19
CA PRO A 62 -7.06 -11.64 13.13
C PRO A 62 -7.96 -12.88 13.22
N ALA A 63 -7.36 -14.06 13.09
CA ALA A 63 -8.06 -15.33 13.14
C ALA A 63 -8.72 -15.47 14.51
N GLY A 64 -9.99 -15.10 14.56
CA GLY A 64 -10.87 -15.19 15.71
C GLY A 64 -12.28 -15.39 15.18
N GLU A 65 -12.66 -16.67 15.09
CA GLU A 65 -13.99 -17.25 14.99
C GLU A 65 -15.07 -16.47 14.20
N GLN A 66 -15.30 -16.86 12.94
CA GLN A 66 -16.64 -16.79 12.37
C GLN A 66 -16.84 -17.94 11.35
N PRO A 67 -17.99 -18.64 11.35
CA PRO A 67 -18.16 -19.89 10.61
C PRO A 67 -18.12 -19.69 9.08
N THR A 68 -17.46 -20.62 8.41
CA THR A 68 -17.41 -20.77 6.94
C THR A 68 -18.79 -21.02 6.33
N PRO A 69 -19.08 -20.42 5.17
CA PRO A 69 -19.83 -21.12 4.14
C PRO A 69 -19.14 -21.07 2.76
N VAL A 70 -18.86 -22.28 2.27
CA VAL A 70 -18.82 -22.81 0.90
C VAL A 70 -18.27 -21.97 -0.28
N THR A 71 -17.29 -22.61 -0.95
CA THR A 71 -16.68 -22.32 -2.25
C THR A 71 -17.67 -22.34 -3.42
N PRO A 72 -17.35 -21.65 -4.52
CA PRO A 72 -17.14 -22.40 -5.76
C PRO A 72 -15.81 -22.05 -6.42
N GLY A 73 -15.28 -23.05 -7.14
CA GLY A 73 -13.88 -23.15 -7.51
C GLY A 73 -13.40 -22.25 -8.65
N ALA A 74 -12.08 -22.14 -8.70
CA ALA A 74 -11.32 -21.95 -9.93
C ALA A 74 -9.97 -22.65 -9.74
N ALA A 75 -9.92 -23.90 -10.19
CA ALA A 75 -8.68 -24.66 -10.29
C ALA A 75 -7.83 -24.06 -11.40
N VAL A 76 -6.63 -23.57 -11.07
CA VAL A 76 -5.61 -23.23 -12.06
C VAL A 76 -4.33 -24.00 -11.78
N THR A 77 -4.22 -25.10 -12.51
CA THR A 77 -3.02 -25.75 -13.04
C THR A 77 -1.88 -26.10 -12.07
N SER A 78 -1.81 -27.38 -11.70
CA SER A 78 -0.64 -28.00 -11.08
C SER A 78 0.47 -28.19 -12.13
N LEU A 79 1.61 -27.51 -11.97
CA LEU A 79 2.85 -27.84 -12.68
C LEU A 79 3.41 -29.20 -12.22
N PRO A 80 3.95 -30.04 -13.12
CA PRO A 80 4.47 -31.36 -12.75
C PRO A 80 5.87 -31.23 -12.12
N ARG A 81 6.08 -31.85 -10.95
CA ARG A 81 7.43 -32.11 -10.43
C ARG A 81 7.85 -33.52 -10.83
N ILE A 82 8.85 -33.59 -11.70
CA ILE A 82 9.64 -34.79 -11.99
C ILE A 82 10.37 -35.19 -10.70
N SER A 83 10.10 -36.39 -10.18
CA SER A 83 10.94 -37.05 -9.17
C SER A 83 11.63 -38.23 -9.83
N GLY A 84 12.93 -38.11 -10.08
CA GLY A 84 13.82 -39.22 -10.37
C GLY A 84 14.62 -39.56 -9.11
N THR A 85 14.52 -40.81 -8.65
CA THR A 85 15.53 -41.48 -7.82
C THR A 85 15.40 -42.99 -8.03
N ALA A 86 16.43 -43.61 -8.59
CA ALA A 86 16.76 -45.02 -8.44
C ALA A 86 18.22 -45.09 -7.99
#